data_AF-A0A0G0GGA4-F1
#
_entry.id   AF-A0A0G0GGA4-F1
#
_cell.length_a   1.000
_cell.length_b   1.000
_cell.length_c   1.000
_cell.angle_alpha   90.00
_cell.angle_beta   90.00
_cell.angle_gamma   90.00
#
_symmetry.space_group_name_H-M   'P 1'
#
loop_
_entity.id
_entity.type
_entity.pdbx_description
1 polymer ?
#
loop_
_entity_poly.entity_id
_entity_poly.type
_entity_poly.pdbx_seq_one_letter_code
_entity_poly.pdbx_strand_id
1 'polypeptide(L)'
;MKTIAIIGAGAAGMMACATICESDLHGNIFLIDKNSDIGQKVLLTGGGRCNLTTGLTDIKEILKRYPRGAKFLKYAMYEFSPEKARKWFLDHKLRTKVEDDMRVFPASDKSMDVISVFMKIFDKHKVKMLMSNEVLSVKKVRDGFELDLQDRKLLTVNKMILAAGGGSYEIAQSFGHTITKLVPSLSALKLADPMDLAGVTVKKAGLRLRYGTDKYEYEGPFVFTHSGISGPAIFALSALAAYADFDDKNPAKLFIDFAPDLSREDVLQDIKNEISSSPKKDFANTLAKFVPKSKNGASP
;
A
#
# COMPACT_ATOMS: atom_id res chain seq x y z
N MET A 1 36.83 1.72 -10.08
CA MET A 1 35.51 1.12 -9.78
C MET A 1 34.69 2.11 -8.98
N LYS A 2 33.40 2.30 -9.30
CA LYS A 2 32.54 3.17 -8.49
C LYS A 2 32.02 2.40 -7.28
N THR A 3 31.95 3.06 -6.13
CA THR A 3 31.29 2.52 -4.93
C THR A 3 29.90 3.15 -4.83
N ILE A 4 28.87 2.32 -4.65
CA ILE A 4 27.47 2.73 -4.58
C ILE A 4 26.88 2.24 -3.27
N ALA A 5 26.26 3.11 -2.49
CA ALA A 5 25.45 2.73 -1.33
C ALA A 5 23.95 2.84 -1.65
N ILE A 6 23.18 1.84 -1.24
CA ILE A 6 21.73 1.87 -1.19
C ILE A 6 21.33 1.83 0.29
N ILE A 7 20.68 2.89 0.76
CA ILE A 7 20.26 3.04 2.16
C ILE A 7 18.79 2.63 2.26
N GLY A 8 18.51 1.53 2.94
CA GLY A 8 17.22 0.88 3.04
C GLY A 8 17.13 -0.34 2.12
N ALA A 9 16.91 -1.51 2.70
CA ALA A 9 16.72 -2.79 2.03
C ALA A 9 15.24 -3.22 1.98
N GLY A 10 14.33 -2.26 1.89
CA GLY A 10 12.93 -2.49 1.53
C GLY A 10 12.75 -2.79 0.02
N ALA A 11 11.50 -2.86 -0.45
CA ALA A 11 11.21 -3.20 -1.85
C ALA A 11 11.96 -2.33 -2.87
N ALA A 12 11.96 -1.01 -2.68
CA ALA A 12 12.65 -0.08 -3.58
C ALA A 12 14.18 -0.26 -3.58
N GLY A 13 14.78 -0.43 -2.40
CA GLY A 13 16.23 -0.61 -2.29
C GLY A 13 16.69 -1.96 -2.82
N MET A 14 15.92 -3.03 -2.57
CA MET A 14 16.19 -4.34 -3.15
C MET A 14 16.13 -4.30 -4.68
N MET A 15 15.11 -3.68 -5.25
CA MET A 15 14.98 -3.54 -6.71
C MET A 15 16.08 -2.66 -7.31
N ALA A 16 16.42 -1.54 -6.67
CA ALA A 16 17.53 -0.68 -7.11
C ALA A 16 18.86 -1.44 -7.10
N CYS A 17 19.13 -2.19 -6.03
CA CYS A 17 20.33 -3.02 -5.92
C CYS A 17 20.38 -4.10 -7.02
N ALA A 18 19.27 -4.82 -7.23
CA ALA A 18 19.18 -5.85 -8.28
C ALA A 18 19.38 -5.26 -9.68
N THR A 19 18.75 -4.11 -9.96
CA THR A 19 18.91 -3.39 -11.23
C THR A 19 20.37 -2.99 -11.48
N ILE A 20 21.09 -2.53 -10.45
CA ILE A 20 22.51 -2.22 -10.58
C ILE A 20 23.32 -3.49 -10.84
N CYS A 21 23.04 -4.59 -10.13
CA CYS A 21 23.71 -5.87 -10.31
C CYS A 21 23.55 -6.42 -11.74
N GLU A 22 22.37 -6.24 -12.34
CA GLU A 22 22.03 -6.71 -13.68
C GLU A 22 22.44 -5.74 -14.81
N SER A 23 23.04 -4.60 -14.46
CA SER A 23 23.53 -3.61 -15.43
C SER A 23 25.01 -3.76 -15.73
N ASP A 24 25.51 -3.06 -16.74
CA ASP A 24 26.95 -2.97 -17.07
C ASP A 24 27.75 -2.12 -16.05
N LEU A 25 27.14 -1.69 -14.94
CA LEU A 25 27.81 -0.94 -13.89
C LEU A 25 28.64 -1.87 -13.00
N HIS A 26 29.95 -1.87 -13.23
CA HIS A 26 30.90 -2.57 -12.36
C HIS A 26 31.33 -1.71 -11.17
N GLY A 27 31.16 -2.24 -9.95
CA GLY A 27 31.48 -1.50 -8.73
C GLY A 27 31.26 -2.26 -7.43
N ASN A 28 31.68 -1.64 -6.32
CA ASN A 28 31.34 -2.11 -4.98
C ASN A 28 29.92 -1.63 -4.64
N ILE A 29 29.00 -2.55 -4.42
CA ILE A 29 27.62 -2.24 -4.05
C ILE A 29 27.44 -2.54 -2.57
N PHE A 30 27.01 -1.53 -1.81
CA PHE A 30 26.64 -1.66 -0.41
C PHE A 30 25.12 -1.53 -0.28
N LEU A 31 24.47 -2.52 0.31
CA LEU A 31 23.06 -2.45 0.69
C LEU A 31 22.99 -2.37 2.21
N ILE A 32 22.49 -1.26 2.73
CA ILE A 32 22.58 -0.90 4.15
C ILE A 32 21.17 -0.82 4.73
N ASP A 33 20.90 -1.50 5.84
CA ASP A 33 19.60 -1.41 6.53
C ASP A 33 19.79 -1.57 8.04
N LYS A 34 18.95 -0.88 8.81
CA LYS A 34 18.95 -0.96 10.28
C LYS A 34 18.37 -2.26 10.82
N ASN A 35 17.55 -2.95 10.04
CA ASN A 35 17.00 -4.25 10.40
C ASN A 35 18.04 -5.36 10.19
N SER A 36 17.84 -6.50 10.84
CA SER A 36 18.73 -7.66 10.74
C SER A 36 18.76 -8.30 9.35
N ASP A 37 17.67 -8.17 8.60
CA ASP A 37 17.53 -8.76 7.27
C ASP A 37 16.78 -7.83 6.32
N ILE A 38 16.87 -8.12 5.02
CA ILE A 38 16.21 -7.36 3.97
C ILE A 38 14.71 -7.63 3.93
N GLY A 39 13.95 -6.66 3.41
CA GLY A 39 12.55 -6.87 3.05
C GLY A 39 11.60 -7.15 4.22
N GLN A 40 11.95 -6.77 5.46
CA GLN A 40 11.10 -7.00 6.65
C GLN A 40 9.63 -6.57 6.43
N LYS A 41 9.41 -5.38 5.85
CA LYS A 41 8.05 -4.94 5.52
C LYS A 41 7.41 -5.74 4.38
N VAL A 42 8.20 -6.16 3.39
CA VAL A 42 7.71 -6.98 2.25
C VAL A 42 7.19 -8.32 2.76
N LEU A 43 7.87 -8.93 3.73
CA LEU A 43 7.44 -10.19 4.36
C LEU A 43 6.04 -10.09 4.97
N LEU A 44 5.70 -8.94 5.56
CA LEU A 44 4.40 -8.74 6.22
C LEU A 44 3.26 -8.41 5.24
N THR A 45 3.57 -7.91 4.04
CA THR A 45 2.54 -7.49 3.08
C THR A 45 1.68 -8.65 2.60
N GLY A 46 0.40 -8.37 2.33
CA GLY A 46 -0.54 -9.39 1.84
C GLY A 46 -0.80 -10.53 2.83
N GLY A 47 -0.56 -10.31 4.13
CA GLY A 47 -0.71 -11.32 5.18
C GLY A 47 0.36 -12.41 5.11
N GLY A 48 1.62 -12.05 4.84
CA GLY A 48 2.71 -13.03 4.69
C GLY A 48 2.95 -13.49 3.25
N ARG A 49 2.04 -13.15 2.33
CA ARG A 49 2.05 -13.66 0.94
C ARG A 49 2.77 -12.76 -0.04
N CYS A 50 2.98 -11.50 0.31
CA CYS A 50 3.45 -10.42 -0.57
C CYS A 50 2.47 -10.09 -1.71
N ASN A 51 1.64 -9.06 -1.51
CA ASN A 51 0.92 -8.44 -2.62
C ASN A 51 1.92 -7.63 -3.46
N LEU A 52 2.50 -8.30 -4.45
CA LEU A 52 3.70 -7.90 -5.18
C LEU A 52 3.44 -6.70 -6.10
N THR A 53 2.34 -6.73 -6.82
CA THR A 53 1.93 -5.72 -7.81
C THR A 53 0.44 -5.88 -8.14
N THR A 54 -0.04 -5.23 -9.20
CA THR A 54 -1.41 -5.38 -9.68
C THR A 54 -1.50 -6.14 -11.02
N GLY A 55 -2.61 -6.84 -11.22
CA GLY A 55 -2.98 -7.49 -12.46
C GLY A 55 -3.42 -6.50 -13.54
N LEU A 56 -3.72 -5.24 -13.16
CA LEU A 56 -4.09 -4.21 -14.13
C LEU A 56 -2.99 -4.00 -15.17
N THR A 57 -3.40 -3.78 -16.41
CA THR A 57 -2.50 -3.56 -17.56
C THR A 57 -2.56 -2.11 -18.07
N ASP A 58 -3.71 -1.44 -17.93
CA ASP A 58 -3.82 -0.03 -18.28
C ASP A 58 -3.08 0.85 -17.26
N ILE A 59 -1.95 1.41 -17.68
CA ILE A 59 -1.13 2.30 -16.88
C ILE A 59 -1.91 3.55 -16.44
N LYS A 60 -2.82 4.08 -17.26
CA LYS A 60 -3.63 5.24 -16.86
C LYS A 60 -4.53 4.88 -15.68
N GLU A 61 -5.14 3.70 -15.71
CA GLU A 61 -5.98 3.20 -14.61
C GLU A 61 -5.16 2.93 -13.35
N ILE A 62 -3.96 2.35 -13.49
CA ILE A 62 -3.04 2.17 -12.36
C ILE A 62 -2.68 3.51 -11.73
N LEU A 63 -2.32 4.52 -12.54
CA LEU A 63 -1.90 5.83 -12.05
C LEU A 63 -3.01 6.56 -11.29
N LYS A 64 -4.30 6.35 -11.63
CA LYS A 64 -5.43 6.89 -10.83
C LYS A 64 -5.43 6.41 -9.38
N ARG A 65 -4.84 5.24 -9.09
CA ARG A 65 -4.70 4.70 -7.73
C ARG A 65 -3.59 5.37 -6.91
N TYR A 66 -2.84 6.30 -7.52
CA TYR A 66 -1.78 7.09 -6.86
C TYR A 66 -2.15 8.58 -6.86
N PRO A 67 -3.16 9.01 -6.08
CA PRO A 67 -3.76 10.35 -6.18
C PRO A 67 -2.75 11.50 -6.04
N ARG A 68 -1.68 11.30 -5.26
CA ARG A 68 -0.62 12.30 -5.03
C ARG A 68 0.66 12.07 -5.84
N GLY A 69 0.82 10.89 -6.44
CA GLY A 69 2.05 10.45 -7.08
C GLY A 69 1.94 10.23 -8.59
N ALA A 70 0.73 10.25 -9.16
CA ALA A 70 0.47 9.84 -10.53
C ALA A 70 1.36 10.53 -11.57
N LYS A 71 1.50 11.86 -11.49
CA LYS A 71 2.32 12.63 -12.44
C LYS A 71 3.80 12.27 -12.34
N PHE A 72 4.32 12.13 -11.12
CA PHE A 72 5.72 11.78 -10.86
C PHE A 72 6.02 10.34 -11.30
N LEU A 73 5.14 9.40 -10.98
CA LEU A 73 5.30 7.98 -11.27
C LEU A 73 5.13 7.63 -12.74
N LYS A 74 4.54 8.52 -13.56
CA LYS A 74 4.20 8.24 -14.95
C LYS A 74 5.36 7.59 -15.72
N TYR A 75 6.54 8.22 -15.72
CA TYR A 75 7.69 7.68 -16.45
C TYR A 75 8.11 6.30 -15.94
N ALA A 76 8.31 6.18 -14.62
CA ALA A 76 8.71 4.91 -13.99
C ALA A 76 7.69 3.78 -14.26
N MET A 77 6.39 4.09 -14.28
CA MET A 77 5.32 3.11 -14.52
C MET A 77 5.28 2.62 -15.98
N TYR A 78 5.72 3.43 -16.95
CA TYR A 78 5.90 2.98 -18.34
C TYR A 78 7.21 2.20 -18.52
N GLU A 79 8.28 2.62 -17.84
CA GLU A 79 9.59 1.98 -17.92
C GLU A 79 9.57 0.60 -17.27
N PHE A 80 8.95 0.47 -16.10
CA PHE A 80 8.85 -0.77 -15.32
C PHE A 80 7.41 -0.99 -14.82
N SER A 81 6.51 -1.28 -15.76
CA SER A 81 5.09 -1.52 -15.49
C SER A 81 4.84 -2.77 -14.64
N PRO A 82 3.62 -2.96 -14.07
CA PRO A 82 3.28 -4.19 -13.36
C PRO A 82 3.51 -5.46 -14.18
N GLU A 83 3.23 -5.42 -15.47
CA GLU A 83 3.50 -6.54 -16.38
C GLU A 83 5.00 -6.81 -16.53
N LYS A 84 5.82 -5.77 -16.73
CA LYS A 84 7.28 -5.90 -16.77
C LYS A 84 7.84 -6.41 -15.45
N ALA A 85 7.30 -5.97 -14.31
CA ALA A 85 7.68 -6.48 -12.99
C ALA A 85 7.36 -7.97 -12.86
N ARG A 86 6.16 -8.42 -13.23
CA ARG A 86 5.81 -9.86 -13.23
C ARG A 86 6.74 -10.66 -14.14
N LYS A 87 7.04 -10.14 -15.33
CA LYS A 87 8.00 -10.76 -16.25
C LYS A 87 9.40 -10.86 -15.64
N TRP A 88 9.90 -9.80 -15.01
CA TRP A 88 11.21 -9.79 -14.35
C TRP A 88 11.30 -10.86 -13.25
N PHE A 89 10.25 -11.01 -12.44
CA PHE A 89 10.18 -12.09 -11.45
C PHE A 89 10.10 -13.48 -12.09
N LEU A 90 9.35 -13.64 -13.18
CA LEU A 90 9.27 -14.90 -13.92
C LEU A 90 10.63 -15.29 -14.53
N ASP A 91 11.37 -14.32 -15.08
CA ASP A 91 12.72 -14.53 -15.61
C ASP A 91 13.68 -15.04 -14.51
N HIS A 92 13.47 -14.56 -13.28
CA HIS A 92 14.10 -15.04 -12.04
C HIS A 92 13.44 -16.28 -11.40
N LYS A 93 12.61 -16.99 -12.17
CA LYS A 93 11.95 -18.26 -11.82
C LYS A 93 10.92 -18.16 -10.69
N LEU A 94 10.45 -16.95 -10.37
CA LEU A 94 9.32 -16.75 -9.47
C LEU A 94 8.02 -16.59 -10.27
N ARG A 95 7.19 -17.64 -10.27
CA ARG A 95 5.85 -17.58 -10.84
C ARG A 95 4.92 -16.75 -9.96
N THR A 96 4.04 -15.98 -10.58
CA THR A 96 3.01 -15.19 -9.91
C THR A 96 1.60 -15.61 -10.35
N LYS A 97 0.60 -15.38 -9.51
CA LYS A 97 -0.82 -15.53 -9.81
C LYS A 97 -1.56 -14.20 -9.61
N VAL A 98 -2.61 -13.99 -10.38
CA VAL A 98 -3.53 -12.85 -10.25
C VAL A 98 -4.81 -13.36 -9.58
N GLU A 99 -5.27 -12.67 -8.54
CA GLU A 99 -6.56 -12.95 -7.89
C GLU A 99 -7.69 -12.11 -8.52
N ASP A 100 -8.95 -12.45 -8.22
CA ASP A 100 -10.14 -11.78 -8.78
C ASP A 100 -10.17 -10.27 -8.55
N ASP A 101 -9.56 -9.80 -7.45
CA ASP A 101 -9.45 -8.37 -7.11
C ASP A 101 -8.24 -7.68 -7.74
N MET A 102 -7.60 -8.32 -8.72
CA MET A 102 -6.45 -7.83 -9.46
C MET A 102 -5.20 -7.61 -8.60
N ARG A 103 -5.11 -8.22 -7.41
CA ARG A 103 -3.84 -8.34 -6.68
C ARG A 103 -2.99 -9.46 -7.26
N VAL A 104 -1.68 -9.31 -7.13
CA VAL A 104 -0.71 -10.28 -7.65
C VAL A 104 0.13 -10.83 -6.51
N PHE A 105 0.18 -12.15 -6.39
CA PHE A 105 0.95 -12.86 -5.37
C PHE A 105 1.94 -13.83 -6.03
N PRO A 106 3.03 -14.21 -5.35
CA PRO A 106 3.76 -15.43 -5.66
C PRO A 106 2.79 -16.61 -5.78
N ALA A 107 3.01 -17.49 -6.75
CA ALA A 107 2.15 -18.67 -6.94
C ALA A 107 2.13 -19.58 -5.70
N SER A 108 3.18 -19.52 -4.87
CA SER A 108 3.35 -20.24 -3.60
C SER A 108 2.67 -19.60 -2.39
N ASP A 109 2.12 -18.38 -2.52
CA ASP A 109 1.64 -17.55 -1.41
C ASP A 109 2.70 -17.24 -0.33
N LYS A 110 3.99 -17.31 -0.66
CA LYS A 110 5.08 -17.03 0.30
C LYS A 110 5.86 -15.78 -0.09
N SER A 111 5.81 -14.75 0.76
CA SER A 111 6.65 -13.56 0.60
C SER A 111 8.15 -13.88 0.61
N MET A 112 8.56 -14.93 1.31
CA MET A 112 9.95 -15.37 1.37
C MET A 112 10.50 -15.79 -0.01
N ASP A 113 9.65 -16.26 -0.92
CA ASP A 113 10.09 -16.61 -2.27
C ASP A 113 10.47 -15.35 -3.07
N VAL A 114 9.79 -14.22 -2.81
CA VAL A 114 10.15 -12.90 -3.36
C VAL A 114 11.52 -12.46 -2.84
N ILE A 115 11.74 -12.55 -1.52
CA ILE A 115 13.03 -12.17 -0.92
C ILE A 115 14.16 -13.06 -1.42
N SER A 116 13.89 -14.35 -1.62
CA SER A 116 14.87 -15.32 -2.12
C SER A 116 15.37 -15.00 -3.53
N VAL A 117 14.55 -14.37 -4.37
CA VAL A 117 14.99 -13.87 -5.69
C VAL A 117 16.10 -12.83 -5.50
N PHE A 118 15.88 -11.83 -4.65
CA PHE A 118 16.85 -10.77 -4.39
C PHE A 118 18.13 -11.31 -3.75
N MET A 119 18.02 -12.20 -2.76
CA MET A 119 19.19 -12.82 -2.11
C MET A 119 20.08 -13.56 -3.12
N LYS A 120 19.49 -14.30 -4.06
CA LYS A 120 20.25 -14.99 -5.13
C LYS A 120 20.99 -14.01 -6.05
N ILE A 121 20.34 -12.90 -6.41
CA ILE A 121 20.97 -11.86 -7.23
C ILE A 121 22.14 -11.23 -6.47
N PHE A 122 21.94 -10.90 -5.20
CA PHE A 122 22.94 -10.23 -4.35
C PHE A 122 24.14 -11.11 -4.07
N ASP A 123 23.92 -12.40 -3.80
CA ASP A 123 24.99 -13.39 -3.60
C ASP A 123 25.83 -13.57 -4.87
N LYS A 124 25.18 -13.78 -6.03
CA LYS A 124 25.84 -13.91 -7.33
C LYS A 124 26.76 -12.72 -7.66
N HIS A 125 26.35 -11.51 -7.30
CA HIS A 125 27.10 -10.28 -7.58
C HIS A 125 27.92 -9.78 -6.39
N LYS A 126 28.00 -10.56 -5.30
CA LYS A 126 28.79 -10.25 -4.10
C LYS A 126 28.47 -8.88 -3.50
N VAL A 127 27.18 -8.53 -3.44
CA VAL A 127 26.70 -7.30 -2.79
C VAL A 127 27.10 -7.32 -1.32
N LYS A 128 27.66 -6.21 -0.84
CA LYS A 128 28.04 -6.04 0.57
C LYS A 128 26.84 -5.59 1.38
N MET A 129 26.17 -6.55 2.02
CA MET A 129 25.01 -6.27 2.86
C MET A 129 25.47 -5.85 4.26
N LEU A 130 25.20 -4.60 4.64
CA LEU A 130 25.44 -4.07 5.98
C LEU A 130 24.09 -4.00 6.71
N MET A 131 23.63 -5.16 7.19
CA MET A 131 22.42 -5.28 7.99
C MET A 131 22.70 -4.96 9.46
N SER A 132 21.66 -4.71 10.24
CA SER A 132 21.78 -4.21 11.62
C SER A 132 22.74 -3.02 11.68
N ASN A 133 22.66 -2.12 10.68
CA ASN A 133 23.54 -0.97 10.58
C ASN A 133 22.77 0.24 10.02
N GLU A 134 22.40 1.16 10.91
CA GLU A 134 21.72 2.41 10.53
C GLU A 134 22.73 3.45 10.01
N VAL A 135 22.32 4.20 8.97
CA VAL A 135 23.04 5.40 8.53
C VAL A 135 22.54 6.58 9.34
N LEU A 136 23.38 7.10 10.22
CA LEU A 136 23.05 8.18 11.16
C LEU A 136 23.08 9.55 10.48
N SER A 137 24.07 9.79 9.63
CA SER A 137 24.20 11.02 8.88
C SER A 137 24.92 10.81 7.55
N VAL A 138 24.75 11.75 6.63
CA VAL A 138 25.45 11.74 5.35
C VAL A 138 25.98 13.14 5.05
N LYS A 139 27.23 13.22 4.61
CA LYS A 139 27.89 14.46 4.19
C LYS A 139 28.31 14.37 2.74
N LYS A 140 28.12 15.46 2.00
CA LYS A 140 28.73 15.59 0.67
C LYS A 140 30.22 15.84 0.83
N VAL A 141 31.03 15.06 0.11
CA VAL A 141 32.48 15.25 0.02
C VAL A 141 32.87 15.50 -1.44
N ARG A 142 34.13 15.85 -1.70
CA ARG A 142 34.62 16.24 -3.04
C ARG A 142 34.18 15.28 -4.15
N ASP A 143 34.33 13.98 -3.91
CA ASP A 143 34.10 12.92 -4.93
C ASP A 143 32.98 11.92 -4.52
N GLY A 144 31.94 12.41 -3.84
CA GLY A 144 30.75 11.63 -3.52
C GLY A 144 30.16 11.97 -2.15
N PHE A 145 29.96 10.93 -1.34
CA PHE A 145 29.28 10.99 -0.05
C PHE A 145 30.05 10.20 1.00
N GLU A 146 30.08 10.73 2.22
CA GLU A 146 30.55 10.03 3.41
C GLU A 146 29.34 9.71 4.28
N LEU A 147 29.13 8.43 4.56
CA LEU A 147 28.04 7.91 5.38
C LEU A 147 28.59 7.57 6.76
N ASP A 148 27.97 8.11 7.79
CA ASP A 148 28.24 7.78 9.19
C ASP A 148 27.33 6.62 9.62
N LEU A 149 27.94 5.48 9.92
CA LEU A 149 27.25 4.25 10.27
C LEU A 149 27.16 4.09 11.79
N GLN A 150 26.11 3.43 12.29
CA GLN A 150 25.87 3.30 13.73
C GLN A 150 27.02 2.61 14.49
N ASP A 151 27.80 1.77 13.80
CA ASP A 151 28.98 1.11 14.34
C ASP A 151 30.24 2.00 14.35
N ARG A 152 30.04 3.33 14.20
CA ARG A 152 31.08 4.37 14.16
C ARG A 152 32.10 4.18 13.03
N LYS A 153 31.69 3.52 11.94
CA LYS A 153 32.48 3.43 10.72
C LYS A 153 32.02 4.48 9.73
N LEU A 154 32.98 5.16 9.11
CA LEU A 154 32.74 6.03 7.98
C LEU A 154 32.85 5.22 6.69
N LEU A 155 31.83 5.32 5.84
CA LEU A 155 31.82 4.71 4.51
C LEU A 155 31.78 5.79 3.44
N THR A 156 32.86 5.93 2.67
CA THR A 156 32.89 6.83 1.51
C THR A 156 32.41 6.10 0.25
N VAL A 157 31.46 6.70 -0.45
CA VAL A 157 30.88 6.17 -1.70
C VAL A 157 30.80 7.25 -2.77
N ASN A 158 30.82 6.85 -4.05
CA ASN A 158 30.70 7.81 -5.15
C ASN A 158 29.25 8.16 -5.46
N LYS A 159 28.32 7.24 -5.19
CA LYS A 159 26.88 7.44 -5.40
C LYS A 159 26.10 6.85 -4.23
N MET A 160 24.97 7.47 -3.92
CA MET A 160 24.02 6.96 -2.93
C MET A 160 22.60 6.93 -3.50
N ILE A 161 21.82 5.94 -3.07
CA ILE A 161 20.37 5.85 -3.29
C ILE A 161 19.71 5.80 -1.91
N LEU A 162 18.83 6.76 -1.62
CA LEU A 162 18.04 6.76 -0.39
C LEU A 162 16.71 6.04 -0.64
N ALA A 163 16.54 4.86 -0.06
CA ALA A 163 15.40 3.96 -0.19
C ALA A 163 14.86 3.49 1.18
N ALA A 164 14.97 4.34 2.21
CA ALA A 164 14.64 4.04 3.60
C ALA A 164 13.13 4.00 3.94
N GLY A 165 12.26 4.15 2.94
CA GLY A 165 10.80 4.17 3.12
C GLY A 165 10.33 5.43 3.86
N GLY A 166 9.37 5.27 4.79
CA GLY A 166 8.77 6.38 5.53
C GLY A 166 9.63 6.95 6.67
N GLY A 167 10.94 7.09 6.47
CA GLY A 167 11.90 7.60 7.46
C GLY A 167 13.16 8.17 6.81
N SER A 168 14.16 8.52 7.64
CA SER A 168 15.42 9.16 7.22
C SER A 168 15.21 10.46 6.43
N TYR A 169 14.14 11.19 6.75
CA TYR A 169 13.81 12.47 6.12
C TYR A 169 14.87 13.52 6.42
N GLU A 170 15.52 13.40 7.57
CA GLU A 170 16.60 14.26 8.04
C GLU A 170 17.80 14.21 7.09
N ILE A 171 18.08 13.04 6.50
CA ILE A 171 19.11 12.90 5.47
C ILE A 171 18.71 13.69 4.23
N ALA A 172 17.46 13.60 3.76
CA ALA A 172 17.01 14.38 2.61
C ALA A 172 17.06 15.89 2.90
N GLN A 173 16.64 16.31 4.10
CA GLN A 173 16.69 17.71 4.54
C GLN A 173 18.12 18.27 4.60
N SER A 174 19.10 17.47 5.03
CA SER A 174 20.50 17.92 5.07
C SER A 174 21.08 18.25 3.69
N PHE A 175 20.48 17.73 2.62
CA PHE A 175 20.80 18.09 1.22
C PHE A 175 19.90 19.19 0.65
N GLY A 176 19.10 19.87 1.48
CA GLY A 176 18.26 20.99 1.08
C GLY A 176 16.89 20.60 0.50
N HIS A 177 16.48 19.33 0.60
CA HIS A 177 15.13 18.92 0.20
C HIS A 177 14.07 19.36 1.22
N THR A 178 12.89 19.69 0.72
CA THR A 178 11.70 19.96 1.56
C THR A 178 10.94 18.67 1.84
N ILE A 179 10.49 18.50 3.08
CA ILE A 179 9.61 17.39 3.48
C ILE A 179 8.17 17.92 3.53
N THR A 180 7.26 17.27 2.82
CA THR A 180 5.83 17.61 2.85
C THR A 180 5.21 17.21 4.19
N LYS A 181 4.02 17.77 4.53
CA LYS A 181 3.25 17.32 5.71
C LYS A 181 3.09 15.80 5.67
N LEU A 182 3.55 15.12 6.72
CA LEU A 182 3.38 13.67 6.86
C LEU A 182 1.98 13.41 7.42
N VAL A 183 1.23 12.54 6.76
CA VAL A 183 -0.15 12.19 7.14
C VAL A 183 -0.34 10.68 7.14
N PRO A 184 -1.13 10.12 8.08
CA PRO A 184 -1.52 8.73 8.01
C PRO A 184 -2.36 8.46 6.75
N SER A 185 -2.24 7.27 6.18
CA SER A 185 -2.92 6.84 4.96
C SER A 185 -3.12 5.33 5.01
N LEU A 186 -4.06 4.78 4.23
CA LEU A 186 -4.38 3.35 4.24
C LEU A 186 -4.74 2.84 5.64
N SER A 187 -5.47 3.66 6.39
CA SER A 187 -5.81 3.42 7.79
C SER A 187 -7.31 3.14 7.95
N ALA A 188 -7.66 2.39 8.99
CA ALA A 188 -9.04 2.25 9.46
C ALA A 188 -9.56 3.62 9.93
N LEU A 189 -10.89 3.79 9.91
CA LEU A 189 -11.54 5.02 10.40
C LEU A 189 -12.33 4.71 11.66
N LYS A 190 -12.13 5.54 12.69
CA LYS A 190 -12.94 5.53 13.90
C LYS A 190 -14.28 6.20 13.59
N LEU A 191 -15.37 5.62 14.06
CA LEU A 191 -16.68 6.25 13.98
C LEU A 191 -16.97 6.98 15.30
N ALA A 192 -17.54 8.19 15.21
CA ALA A 192 -18.01 8.92 16.39
C ALA A 192 -19.08 8.14 17.15
N ASP A 193 -19.97 7.49 16.38
CA ASP A 193 -21.04 6.63 16.88
C ASP A 193 -20.88 5.20 16.31
N PRO A 194 -20.11 4.32 16.99
CA PRO A 194 -19.95 2.93 16.55
C PRO A 194 -21.28 2.17 16.58
N MET A 195 -21.53 1.39 15.54
CA MET A 195 -22.72 0.54 15.40
C MET A 195 -22.48 -0.86 16.00
N ASP A 196 -23.53 -1.53 16.46
CA ASP A 196 -23.47 -2.95 16.89
C ASP A 196 -23.39 -3.92 15.69
N LEU A 197 -22.37 -3.72 14.86
CA LEU A 197 -22.11 -4.46 13.62
C LEU A 197 -20.69 -5.05 13.62
N ALA A 198 -19.99 -5.09 14.74
CA ALA A 198 -18.60 -5.53 14.79
C ALA A 198 -18.40 -6.96 14.21
N GLY A 199 -17.54 -7.05 13.20
CA GLY A 199 -17.24 -8.26 12.42
C GLY A 199 -18.14 -8.47 11.20
N VAL A 200 -19.18 -7.65 11.00
CA VAL A 200 -20.00 -7.70 9.79
C VAL A 200 -19.18 -7.19 8.61
N THR A 201 -19.03 -8.03 7.59
CA THR A 201 -18.31 -7.72 6.35
C THR A 201 -19.31 -7.36 5.26
N VAL A 202 -19.11 -6.21 4.63
CA VAL A 202 -19.86 -5.76 3.46
C VAL A 202 -19.00 -6.02 2.24
N LYS A 203 -19.49 -6.85 1.31
CA LYS A 203 -18.72 -7.27 0.13
C LYS A 203 -18.53 -6.16 -0.89
N LYS A 204 -19.52 -5.27 -1.00
CA LYS A 204 -19.52 -4.13 -1.92
C LYS A 204 -20.39 -3.02 -1.35
N ALA A 205 -19.86 -1.81 -1.27
CA ALA A 205 -20.60 -0.62 -0.90
C ALA A 205 -19.99 0.61 -1.58
N GLY A 206 -20.84 1.57 -1.94
CA GLY A 206 -20.42 2.90 -2.32
C GLY A 206 -20.14 3.72 -1.06
N LEU A 207 -18.93 4.27 -0.95
CA LEU A 207 -18.51 5.06 0.20
C LEU A 207 -18.23 6.49 -0.23
N ARG A 208 -18.78 7.45 0.52
CA ARG A 208 -18.55 8.88 0.28
C ARG A 208 -18.20 9.58 1.59
N LEU A 209 -16.99 10.11 1.68
CA LEU A 209 -16.55 10.94 2.80
C LEU A 209 -16.61 12.42 2.40
N ARG A 210 -17.23 13.24 3.25
CA ARG A 210 -17.35 14.68 3.08
C ARG A 210 -16.76 15.42 4.26
N TYR A 211 -15.91 16.40 3.96
CA TYR A 211 -15.32 17.29 4.95
C TYR A 211 -15.22 18.70 4.35
N GLY A 212 -15.97 19.66 4.89
CA GLY A 212 -16.13 20.97 4.26
C GLY A 212 -16.73 20.86 2.84
N THR A 213 -16.07 21.46 1.86
CA THR A 213 -16.43 21.34 0.43
C THR A 213 -15.82 20.11 -0.24
N ASP A 214 -14.89 19.42 0.42
CA ASP A 214 -14.22 18.27 -0.14
C ASP A 214 -15.10 17.02 -0.12
N LYS A 215 -14.95 16.21 -1.17
CA LYS A 215 -15.68 14.97 -1.38
C LYS A 215 -14.71 13.90 -1.87
N TYR A 216 -14.68 12.78 -1.15
CA TYR A 216 -13.88 11.61 -1.48
C TYR A 216 -14.79 10.42 -1.66
N GLU A 217 -14.58 9.62 -2.69
CA GLU A 217 -15.43 8.49 -3.03
C GLU A 217 -14.59 7.24 -3.33
N TYR A 218 -15.09 6.10 -2.90
CA TYR A 218 -14.52 4.81 -3.23
C TYR A 218 -15.62 3.74 -3.15
N GLU A 219 -15.49 2.68 -3.93
CA GLU A 219 -16.40 1.54 -3.88
C GLU A 219 -15.64 0.26 -3.59
N GLY A 220 -16.16 -0.59 -2.71
CA GLY A 220 -15.59 -1.91 -2.48
C GLY A 220 -15.91 -2.50 -1.11
N PRO A 221 -15.19 -3.56 -0.73
CA PRO A 221 -15.43 -4.26 0.52
C PRO A 221 -14.89 -3.50 1.73
N PHE A 222 -15.65 -3.56 2.82
CA PHE A 222 -15.23 -3.09 4.14
C PHE A 222 -15.80 -3.95 5.26
N VAL A 223 -15.31 -3.75 6.48
CA VAL A 223 -15.75 -4.46 7.68
C VAL A 223 -15.99 -3.48 8.81
N PHE A 224 -17.06 -3.68 9.56
CA PHE A 224 -17.31 -2.97 10.81
C PHE A 224 -16.45 -3.54 11.93
N THR A 225 -15.85 -2.66 12.74
CA THR A 225 -15.05 -3.00 13.93
C THR A 225 -15.76 -2.50 15.18
N HIS A 226 -15.23 -2.84 16.36
CA HIS A 226 -15.79 -2.35 17.63
C HIS A 226 -15.79 -0.82 17.77
N SER A 227 -14.87 -0.12 17.09
CA SER A 227 -14.68 1.33 17.21
C SER A 227 -14.89 2.09 15.90
N GLY A 228 -15.25 1.40 14.80
CA GLY A 228 -15.46 2.04 13.52
C GLY A 228 -15.48 1.06 12.35
N ILE A 229 -14.68 1.34 11.33
CA ILE A 229 -14.68 0.59 10.06
C ILE A 229 -13.26 0.41 9.52
N SER A 230 -13.04 -0.71 8.84
CA SER A 230 -11.75 -1.11 8.30
C SER A 230 -11.92 -1.84 6.96
N GLY A 231 -10.83 -2.29 6.37
CA GLY A 231 -10.82 -3.07 5.14
C GLY A 231 -10.47 -2.25 3.89
N PRO A 232 -10.35 -2.92 2.72
CA PRO A 232 -9.73 -2.35 1.53
C PRO A 232 -10.35 -1.03 1.07
N ALA A 233 -11.68 -0.95 1.04
CA ALA A 233 -12.36 0.27 0.58
C ALA A 233 -12.16 1.45 1.54
N ILE A 234 -12.10 1.17 2.85
CA ILE A 234 -11.83 2.20 3.88
C ILE A 234 -10.38 2.66 3.82
N PHE A 235 -9.44 1.75 3.61
CA PHE A 235 -8.04 2.11 3.44
C PHE A 235 -7.83 2.98 2.20
N ALA A 236 -8.48 2.66 1.08
CA ALA A 236 -8.41 3.47 -0.12
C ALA A 236 -9.06 4.85 0.09
N LEU A 237 -10.24 4.90 0.73
CA LEU A 237 -10.92 6.15 1.04
C LEU A 237 -10.10 7.04 1.99
N SER A 238 -9.50 6.47 3.05
CA SER A 238 -8.62 7.21 3.96
C SER A 238 -7.35 7.67 3.27
N ALA A 239 -6.83 6.91 2.31
CA ALA A 239 -5.73 7.36 1.47
C ALA A 239 -6.12 8.55 0.59
N LEU A 240 -7.32 8.59 0.01
CA LEU A 240 -7.80 9.75 -0.76
C LEU A 240 -7.96 10.99 0.14
N ALA A 241 -8.54 10.81 1.32
CA ALA A 241 -8.81 11.87 2.29
C ALA A 241 -7.64 12.20 3.23
N ALA A 242 -6.42 11.68 2.99
CA ALA A 242 -5.32 11.74 3.95
C ALA A 242 -4.89 13.16 4.39
N TYR A 243 -5.18 14.18 3.57
CA TYR A 243 -4.88 15.59 3.88
C TYR A 243 -6.09 16.36 4.44
N ALA A 244 -7.26 15.74 4.51
CA ALA A 244 -8.41 16.32 5.19
C ALA A 244 -8.17 16.28 6.70
N ASP A 245 -8.29 17.43 7.36
CA ASP A 245 -7.90 17.62 8.76
C ASP A 245 -9.08 17.33 9.72
N PHE A 246 -9.78 16.22 9.48
CA PHE A 246 -10.86 15.79 10.37
C PHE A 246 -10.30 15.05 11.59
N ASP A 247 -10.95 15.26 12.74
CA ASP A 247 -10.57 14.65 14.02
C ASP A 247 -11.81 14.36 14.88
N ASP A 248 -11.58 13.92 16.13
CA ASP A 248 -12.66 13.61 17.08
C ASP A 248 -13.51 14.85 17.45
N LYS A 249 -13.01 16.08 17.25
CA LYS A 249 -13.74 17.33 17.54
C LYS A 249 -14.50 17.86 16.31
N ASN A 250 -13.96 17.61 15.13
CA ASN A 250 -14.49 18.03 13.83
C ASN A 250 -14.56 16.83 12.88
N PRO A 251 -15.51 15.90 13.11
CA PRO A 251 -15.58 14.67 12.33
C PRO A 251 -16.02 14.91 10.90
N ALA A 252 -15.46 14.13 9.97
CA ALA A 252 -15.96 14.04 8.60
C ALA A 252 -17.29 13.27 8.56
N LYS A 253 -18.15 13.60 7.60
CA LYS A 253 -19.40 12.86 7.35
C LYS A 253 -19.15 11.72 6.38
N LEU A 254 -19.45 10.49 6.80
CA LEU A 254 -19.39 9.31 5.96
C LEU A 254 -20.80 8.89 5.54
N PHE A 255 -20.98 8.67 4.24
CA PHE A 255 -22.19 8.07 3.67
C PHE A 255 -21.84 6.70 3.12
N ILE A 256 -22.69 5.72 3.41
CA ILE A 256 -22.53 4.33 2.97
C ILE A 256 -23.77 3.98 2.15
N ASP A 257 -23.53 3.61 0.90
CA ASP A 257 -24.52 3.04 0.00
C ASP A 257 -24.30 1.52 -0.08
N PHE A 258 -25.23 0.76 0.49
CA PHE A 258 -25.15 -0.71 0.51
C PHE A 258 -25.61 -1.36 -0.80
N ALA A 259 -26.20 -0.61 -1.72
CA ALA A 259 -26.67 -1.10 -3.01
C ALA A 259 -26.17 -0.21 -4.17
N PRO A 260 -24.84 -0.02 -4.31
CA PRO A 260 -24.28 0.96 -5.25
C PRO A 260 -24.56 0.67 -6.74
N ASP A 261 -24.97 -0.56 -7.05
CA ASP A 261 -25.33 -0.98 -8.42
C ASP A 261 -26.79 -0.71 -8.79
N LEU A 262 -27.63 -0.30 -7.82
CA LEU A 262 -29.06 -0.11 -8.01
C LEU A 262 -29.41 1.37 -7.92
N SER A 263 -30.35 1.81 -8.77
CA SER A 263 -30.96 3.13 -8.59
C SER A 263 -31.88 3.12 -7.36
N ARG A 264 -32.21 4.31 -6.86
CA ARG A 264 -33.18 4.44 -5.76
C ARG A 264 -34.52 3.82 -6.15
N GLU A 265 -34.93 4.00 -7.40
CA GLU A 265 -36.17 3.48 -7.96
C GLU A 265 -36.16 1.95 -7.97
N ASP A 266 -35.05 1.33 -8.37
CA ASP A 266 -34.87 -0.12 -8.36
C ASP A 266 -34.94 -0.69 -6.94
N VAL A 267 -34.22 -0.08 -5.99
CA VAL A 267 -34.27 -0.49 -4.57
C VAL A 267 -35.70 -0.42 -4.03
N LEU A 268 -36.42 0.67 -4.31
CA LEU A 268 -37.81 0.83 -3.86
C LEU A 268 -38.73 -0.20 -4.51
N GLN A 269 -38.52 -0.51 -5.79
CA GLN A 269 -39.31 -1.50 -6.50
C GLN A 269 -39.06 -2.91 -5.95
N ASP A 270 -37.80 -3.26 -5.67
CA ASP A 270 -37.46 -4.57 -5.09
C ASP A 270 -38.00 -4.72 -3.68
N ILE A 271 -38.00 -3.65 -2.86
CA ILE A 271 -38.65 -3.66 -1.53
C ILE A 271 -40.15 -3.92 -1.69
N LYS A 272 -40.84 -3.23 -2.61
CA LYS A 272 -42.29 -3.45 -2.86
C LYS A 272 -42.58 -4.87 -3.32
N ASN A 273 -41.75 -5.42 -4.20
CA ASN A 273 -41.86 -6.79 -4.68
C ASN A 273 -41.69 -7.80 -3.52
N GLU A 274 -40.72 -7.57 -2.63
CA GLU A 274 -40.49 -8.43 -1.46
C GLU A 274 -41.66 -8.39 -0.48
N ILE A 275 -42.19 -7.20 -0.17
CA ILE A 275 -43.38 -7.03 0.70
C ILE A 275 -44.58 -7.77 0.10
N SER A 276 -44.80 -7.64 -1.21
CA SER A 276 -45.94 -8.26 -1.89
C SER A 276 -45.82 -9.78 -1.94
N SER A 277 -44.60 -10.30 -2.15
CA SER A 277 -44.35 -11.74 -2.24
C SER A 277 -44.33 -12.43 -0.87
N SER A 278 -44.03 -11.68 0.20
CA SER A 278 -43.90 -12.20 1.57
C SER A 278 -44.58 -11.29 2.61
N PRO A 279 -45.92 -11.11 2.56
CA PRO A 279 -46.62 -10.10 3.35
C PRO A 279 -46.61 -10.35 4.87
N LYS A 280 -46.30 -11.57 5.31
CA LYS A 280 -46.16 -11.93 6.73
C LYS A 280 -44.75 -11.70 7.28
N LYS A 281 -43.78 -11.35 6.43
CA LYS A 281 -42.39 -11.13 6.82
C LYS A 281 -42.26 -9.74 7.43
N ASP A 282 -41.63 -9.67 8.60
CA ASP A 282 -41.35 -8.38 9.23
C ASP A 282 -40.48 -7.48 8.35
N PHE A 283 -40.69 -6.17 8.42
CA PHE A 283 -40.04 -5.20 7.54
C PHE A 283 -38.52 -5.19 7.69
N ALA A 284 -37.98 -5.40 8.91
CA ALA A 284 -36.53 -5.48 9.11
C ALA A 284 -35.93 -6.69 8.34
N ASN A 285 -36.65 -7.81 8.30
CA ASN A 285 -36.24 -8.97 7.53
C ASN A 285 -36.33 -8.77 6.01
N THR A 286 -37.24 -7.91 5.56
CA THR A 286 -37.34 -7.49 4.15
C THR A 286 -36.14 -6.65 3.74
N LEU A 287 -35.73 -5.68 4.58
CA LEU A 287 -34.57 -4.82 4.33
C LEU A 287 -33.23 -5.55 4.36
N ALA A 288 -33.16 -6.68 5.06
CA ALA A 288 -31.94 -7.50 5.18
C ALA A 288 -31.33 -8.00 3.86
N LYS A 289 -32.05 -7.88 2.74
CA LYS A 289 -31.52 -8.12 1.39
C LYS A 289 -30.59 -7.00 0.91
N PHE A 290 -30.79 -5.78 1.40
CA PHE A 290 -30.09 -4.57 0.97
C PHE A 290 -29.13 -4.04 2.02
N VAL A 291 -29.44 -4.21 3.31
CA VAL A 291 -28.60 -3.75 4.41
C VAL A 291 -28.12 -4.92 5.27
N PRO A 292 -26.90 -4.83 5.84
CA PRO A 292 -26.40 -5.88 6.73
C PRO A 292 -27.25 -5.98 7.99
N LYS A 293 -27.52 -7.20 8.44
CA LYS A 293 -28.11 -7.46 9.76
C LYS A 293 -27.05 -7.37 10.85
N SER A 294 -27.42 -6.82 12.01
CA SER A 294 -26.64 -7.04 13.23
C SER A 294 -26.63 -8.52 13.60
N LYS A 295 -25.62 -8.94 14.36
CA LYS A 295 -25.55 -10.31 14.89
C LYS A 295 -26.74 -10.65 15.80
N ASN A 296 -27.41 -9.63 16.34
CA ASN A 296 -28.60 -9.75 17.20
C ASN A 296 -29.93 -9.71 16.42
N GLY A 297 -29.90 -9.68 15.08
CA GLY A 297 -31.11 -9.72 14.24
C GLY A 297 -31.84 -8.38 14.09
N ALA A 298 -31.45 -7.34 14.83
CA ALA A 298 -31.91 -5.98 14.59
C ALA A 298 -31.25 -5.42 13.32
N SER A 299 -32.06 -4.95 12.37
CA SER A 299 -31.52 -4.15 11.26
C SER A 299 -31.25 -2.73 11.77
N PRO A 300 -30.14 -2.08 11.37
CA PRO A 300 -29.86 -0.69 11.74
C PRO A 300 -30.93 0.28 11.22
#